data_AF-Q46BI5-F1
#
_entry.id   AF-Q46BI5-F1
#
_cell.length_a   1.000
_cell.length_b   1.000
_cell.length_c   1.000
_cell.angle_alpha   90.00
_cell.angle_beta   90.00
_cell.angle_gamma   90.00
#
_symmetry.space_group_name_H-M   'P 1'
#
loop_
_entity.id
_entity.type
_entity.pdbx_description
1 polymer ?
#
loop_
_entity_poly.entity_id
_entity_poly.type
_entity_poly.pdbx_seq_one_letter_code
_entity_poly.pdbx_strand_id
1 'polypeptide(L)'
;MKTYTAVLLVALTLLLAVSADTANAADNTSSISNVCDVDGTDYKSESWSNEQYPVIDLFGDKYVPLFTANGNTGNVHVNKLAKLILDNNETYTLKDGEKVDLSNGYAFEAKQINIDNEEIWFEFSKDGKYIADQIVSANNDANRTWTVTLDNVQGENSVVVMKVHIKNLFVGAETRVVWIDGIWLTDYTNATTLKVGDKIGEFTLDKIVSGVNTSNMGSLVFENTTGSSVACNVVGTNYKCDSWSNVTADTANTADTASTVDTTNTADNVSNITNICNVVSTDYKWVSNEQYPVIDLFGDKYIPLFTANGNIGNIHVNKLAKLILDNNDTYTLKDGEKLDLSNGYALEAKQINIDNEEIWFEFSKDGKYIADQIVSVNTDDNRTWTVTLDNVQGENNIVVMKVHIKNLFVGTVDKIVWIDGIWLTDYTNATTLKIGDKVGEFTLEKIVSGTNSSNLGSLAFKKTQAVDSSSPTSEEGSVVSINKGISLSTPWHLDFLKFITNKFR
;
A
#
# COMPACT_ATOMS: atom_id res chain seq x y z
N MET A 1 -27.47 54.44 35.89
CA MET A 1 -26.19 53.72 35.77
C MET A 1 -26.45 52.28 35.38
N LYS A 2 -26.22 51.94 34.11
CA LYS A 2 -25.59 50.71 33.62
C LYS A 2 -25.68 50.74 32.08
N THR A 3 -24.52 50.93 31.49
CA THR A 3 -24.21 50.92 30.06
C THR A 3 -24.33 49.50 29.53
N TYR A 4 -25.14 49.31 28.48
CA TYR A 4 -25.06 48.11 27.63
C TYR A 4 -24.40 48.52 26.32
N THR A 5 -23.14 48.14 26.18
CA THR A 5 -22.36 48.26 24.95
C THR A 5 -22.81 47.15 24.01
N ALA A 6 -23.65 47.48 23.03
CA ALA A 6 -23.93 46.59 21.91
C ALA A 6 -22.73 46.65 20.95
N VAL A 7 -21.92 45.59 20.93
CA VAL A 7 -20.89 45.41 19.91
C VAL A 7 -21.59 44.90 18.66
N LEU A 8 -21.71 45.77 17.66
CA LEU A 8 -22.15 45.43 16.31
C LEU A 8 -21.01 44.63 15.65
N LEU A 9 -21.22 43.34 15.41
CA LEU A 9 -20.30 42.50 14.64
C LEU A 9 -20.53 42.81 13.16
N VAL A 10 -19.74 43.72 12.59
CA VAL A 10 -19.75 44.00 11.15
C VAL A 10 -18.94 42.91 10.46
N ALA A 11 -19.63 42.00 9.76
CA ALA A 11 -19.01 41.07 8.83
C ALA A 11 -18.45 41.87 7.63
N LEU A 12 -17.13 41.95 7.53
CA LEU A 12 -16.43 42.56 6.40
C LEU A 12 -16.34 41.52 5.27
N THR A 13 -17.33 41.51 4.37
CA THR A 13 -17.23 40.83 3.07
C THR A 13 -16.27 41.61 2.18
N LEU A 14 -15.07 41.08 1.96
CA LEU A 14 -14.16 41.57 0.92
C LEU A 14 -14.69 41.11 -0.45
N LEU A 15 -15.36 42.00 -1.18
CA LEU A 15 -15.54 41.86 -2.62
C LEU A 15 -14.22 42.26 -3.30
N LEU A 16 -13.53 41.31 -3.93
CA LEU A 16 -12.50 41.65 -4.91
C LEU A 16 -13.20 42.11 -6.19
N ALA A 17 -13.21 43.42 -6.40
CA ALA A 17 -13.51 44.01 -7.69
C ALA A 17 -12.33 43.71 -8.64
N VAL A 18 -12.56 42.89 -9.66
CA VAL A 18 -11.62 42.77 -10.78
C VAL A 18 -11.82 43.98 -11.67
N SER A 19 -10.85 44.88 -11.67
CA SER A 19 -10.77 45.99 -12.62
C SER A 19 -10.57 45.44 -14.04
N ALA A 20 -11.43 45.87 -14.96
CA ALA A 20 -11.20 45.69 -16.38
C ALA A 20 -10.04 46.60 -16.80
N ASP A 21 -8.86 46.04 -16.98
CA ASP A 21 -7.77 46.66 -17.73
C ASP A 21 -7.36 45.71 -18.86
N THR A 22 -7.46 46.23 -20.08
CA THR A 22 -7.00 45.60 -21.32
C THR A 22 -5.49 45.45 -21.30
N ALA A 23 -4.99 44.22 -21.19
CA ALA A 23 -3.61 43.88 -21.47
C ALA A 23 -3.53 42.50 -22.11
N ASN A 24 -3.05 42.49 -23.35
CA ASN A 24 -2.47 41.41 -24.17
C ASN A 24 -3.04 40.00 -24.05
N ALA A 25 -3.29 39.40 -25.22
CA ALA A 25 -3.36 37.96 -25.40
C ALA A 25 -2.05 37.32 -24.89
N ALA A 26 -2.02 36.98 -23.60
CA ALA A 26 -1.09 36.04 -23.05
C ALA A 26 -1.57 34.66 -23.48
N ASP A 27 -0.67 33.94 -24.12
CA ASP A 27 -0.80 32.54 -24.49
C ASP A 27 -1.43 31.78 -23.30
N ASN A 28 -2.66 31.32 -23.47
CA ASN A 28 -3.32 30.51 -22.45
C ASN A 28 -2.78 29.08 -22.62
N THR A 29 -1.49 28.90 -22.33
CA THR A 29 -0.90 27.57 -22.14
C THR A 29 -1.55 27.01 -20.89
N SER A 30 -2.51 26.11 -21.05
CA SER A 30 -3.12 25.37 -19.95
C SER A 30 -2.03 24.52 -19.27
N SER A 31 -1.35 25.05 -18.26
CA SER A 31 -0.52 24.24 -17.38
C SER A 31 -1.45 23.30 -16.61
N ILE A 32 -1.21 21.99 -16.73
CA ILE A 32 -1.86 21.02 -15.85
C ILE A 32 -1.17 21.14 -14.49
N SER A 33 -1.90 21.61 -13.48
CA SER A 33 -1.39 21.71 -12.10
C SER A 33 -1.55 20.38 -11.39
N ASN A 34 -0.46 19.78 -10.92
CA ASN A 34 -0.48 18.58 -10.09
C ASN A 34 -0.43 18.98 -8.62
N VAL A 35 -1.40 18.51 -7.84
CA VAL A 35 -1.48 18.77 -6.39
C VAL A 35 -1.08 17.51 -5.65
N CYS A 36 -0.05 17.62 -4.82
CA CYS A 36 0.41 16.57 -3.91
C CYS A 36 -0.03 16.95 -2.50
N ASP A 37 -1.08 16.29 -2.00
CA ASP A 37 -1.62 16.53 -0.66
C ASP A 37 -0.82 15.76 0.40
N VAL A 38 -0.74 16.33 1.60
CA VAL A 38 -0.21 15.63 2.77
C VAL A 38 -1.36 14.91 3.46
N ASP A 39 -1.20 13.60 3.62
CA ASP A 39 -2.15 12.73 4.30
C ASP A 39 -1.57 12.19 5.61
N GLY A 40 -2.46 11.85 6.55
CA GLY A 40 -2.10 11.07 7.74
C GLY A 40 -1.97 9.58 7.39
N THR A 41 -0.90 8.96 7.83
CA THR A 41 -0.69 7.51 7.76
C THR A 41 -0.57 6.94 9.17
N ASP A 42 -1.27 5.82 9.41
CA ASP A 42 -1.18 5.08 10.67
C ASP A 42 0.22 4.47 10.81
N TYR A 43 0.76 4.50 12.03
CA TYR A 43 1.96 3.74 12.34
C TYR A 43 1.69 2.23 12.22
N LYS A 44 2.69 1.44 11.80
CA LYS A 44 2.53 -0.04 11.77
C LYS A 44 2.41 -0.66 13.17
N SER A 45 3.02 -0.07 14.19
CA SER A 45 2.93 -0.60 15.55
C SER A 45 1.56 -0.32 16.17
N GLU A 46 0.88 -1.37 16.62
CA GLU A 46 -0.45 -1.27 17.26
C GLU A 46 -0.43 -0.45 18.57
N SER A 47 0.74 -0.35 19.19
CA SER A 47 1.00 0.49 20.37
C SER A 47 0.76 1.99 20.09
N TRP A 48 0.75 2.39 18.82
CA TRP A 48 0.44 3.75 18.36
C TRP A 48 -0.82 3.80 17.47
N SER A 49 -1.75 2.85 17.63
CA SER A 49 -2.97 2.72 16.80
C SER A 49 -3.89 3.95 16.77
N ASN A 50 -3.74 4.89 17.72
CA ASN A 50 -4.50 6.15 17.75
C ASN A 50 -3.68 7.35 17.26
N GLU A 51 -2.49 7.11 16.71
CA GLU A 51 -1.58 8.14 16.22
C GLU A 51 -1.30 7.95 14.72
N GLN A 52 -0.98 9.06 14.05
CA GLN A 52 -0.62 9.08 12.63
C GLN A 52 0.60 9.97 12.42
N TYR A 53 1.33 9.74 11.33
CA TYR A 53 2.39 10.62 10.86
C TYR A 53 2.09 11.15 9.45
N PRO A 54 2.56 12.36 9.08
CA PRO A 54 2.35 12.93 7.76
C PRO A 54 3.11 12.14 6.67
N VAL A 55 2.46 11.92 5.53
CA VAL A 55 3.08 11.39 4.32
C VAL A 55 2.65 12.24 3.14
N ILE A 56 3.58 12.48 2.22
CA ILE A 56 3.32 13.08 0.91
C ILE A 56 3.90 12.21 -0.18
N ASP A 57 3.11 11.94 -1.22
CA ASP A 57 3.56 11.24 -2.42
C ASP A 57 3.92 12.26 -3.50
N LEU A 58 5.21 12.31 -3.85
CA LEU A 58 5.74 13.14 -4.92
C LEU A 58 6.04 12.26 -6.13
N PHE A 59 5.02 12.07 -6.96
CA PHE A 59 5.13 11.39 -8.25
C PHE A 59 5.62 9.93 -8.15
N GLY A 60 5.17 9.21 -7.12
CA GLY A 60 5.50 7.82 -6.82
C GLY A 60 6.49 7.65 -5.68
N ASP A 61 7.23 8.71 -5.33
CA ASP A 61 8.18 8.71 -4.21
C ASP A 61 7.52 9.26 -2.94
N LYS A 62 7.45 8.43 -1.89
CA LYS A 62 6.89 8.83 -0.60
C LYS A 62 7.91 9.51 0.29
N TYR A 63 7.49 10.61 0.89
CA TYR A 63 8.26 11.38 1.87
C TYR A 63 7.43 11.61 3.12
N VAL A 64 8.13 11.86 4.23
CA VAL A 64 7.57 12.33 5.49
C VAL A 64 7.89 13.81 5.62
N PRO A 65 6.90 14.71 5.47
CA PRO A 65 7.05 16.09 5.87
C PRO A 65 7.47 16.21 7.34
N LEU A 66 8.41 17.10 7.66
CA LEU A 66 8.86 17.29 9.04
C LEU A 66 7.68 17.80 9.90
N PHE A 67 7.54 17.24 11.10
CA PHE A 67 6.47 17.59 12.03
C PHE A 67 6.95 17.57 13.47
N THR A 68 6.20 18.23 14.34
CA THR A 68 6.55 18.41 15.77
C THR A 68 5.62 17.62 16.69
N ALA A 69 6.13 17.23 17.86
CA ALA A 69 5.41 16.38 18.83
C ALA A 69 4.30 17.10 19.62
N ASN A 70 4.17 18.43 19.52
CA ASN A 70 3.33 19.25 20.41
C ASN A 70 1.83 19.24 20.05
N GLY A 71 1.24 18.05 19.96
CA GLY A 71 -0.20 17.82 19.97
C GLY A 71 -0.84 17.90 18.59
N ASN A 72 -1.20 16.72 18.07
CA ASN A 72 -1.81 16.47 16.76
C ASN A 72 -0.89 16.76 15.56
N THR A 73 -1.08 16.05 14.46
CA THR A 73 -0.40 16.21 13.16
C THR A 73 -0.61 17.59 12.50
N GLY A 74 -0.93 18.64 13.26
CA GLY A 74 -1.26 19.99 12.78
C GLY A 74 -0.07 20.90 12.49
N ASN A 75 1.12 20.65 13.06
CA ASN A 75 2.33 21.42 12.76
C ASN A 75 3.23 20.64 11.79
N VAL A 76 2.82 20.61 10.53
CA VAL A 76 3.56 19.97 9.43
C VAL A 76 4.25 21.03 8.59
N HIS A 77 5.55 20.86 8.37
CA HIS A 77 6.34 21.65 7.43
C HIS A 77 6.32 20.96 6.07
N VAL A 78 5.23 21.18 5.32
CA VAL A 78 4.89 20.50 4.05
C VAL A 78 6.04 20.43 3.05
N ASN A 79 6.86 21.48 2.97
CA ASN A 79 7.96 21.58 2.01
C ASN A 79 9.31 21.10 2.56
N LYS A 80 9.36 20.60 3.80
CA LYS A 80 10.58 20.05 4.42
C LYS A 80 10.41 18.54 4.55
N LEU A 81 11.14 17.77 3.76
CA LEU A 81 10.84 16.37 3.49
C LEU A 81 11.99 15.48 3.93
N ALA A 82 11.69 14.40 4.65
CA ALA A 82 12.61 13.32 4.93
C ALA A 82 12.12 12.01 4.32
N LYS A 83 13.01 11.06 4.04
CA LYS A 83 12.60 9.70 3.67
C LYS A 83 12.24 8.91 4.93
N LEU A 84 11.23 8.06 4.84
CA LEU A 84 10.96 7.06 5.87
C LEU A 84 12.04 5.97 5.78
N ILE A 85 12.71 5.67 6.88
CA ILE A 85 13.67 4.56 6.96
C ILE A 85 12.98 3.31 7.47
N LEU A 86 12.22 3.47 8.56
CA LEU A 86 11.60 2.36 9.25
C LEU A 86 10.22 2.77 9.75
N ASP A 87 9.25 1.90 9.53
CA ASP A 87 7.97 1.87 10.22
C ASP A 87 7.58 0.41 10.31
N ASN A 88 7.80 -0.20 11.47
CA ASN A 88 7.50 -1.61 11.69
C ASN A 88 7.00 -1.89 13.12
N ASN A 89 6.40 -3.06 13.25
CA ASN A 89 5.90 -3.67 14.48
C ASN A 89 6.71 -4.94 14.84
N GLU A 90 7.92 -5.08 14.28
CA GLU A 90 8.79 -6.21 14.54
C GLU A 90 9.19 -6.24 16.01
N THR A 91 9.22 -7.45 16.60
CA THR A 91 9.68 -7.58 17.97
C THR A 91 11.21 -7.71 18.03
N TYR A 92 11.89 -6.67 18.52
CA TYR A 92 13.31 -6.71 18.85
C TYR A 92 13.52 -7.10 20.29
N THR A 93 14.57 -7.85 20.56
CA THR A 93 14.95 -8.31 21.89
C THR A 93 16.36 -7.83 22.18
N LEU A 94 16.55 -7.04 23.24
CA LEU A 94 17.85 -6.46 23.59
C LEU A 94 18.22 -6.76 25.04
N LYS A 95 19.48 -7.10 25.24
CA LYS A 95 20.14 -7.15 26.54
C LYS A 95 20.94 -5.86 26.79
N ASP A 96 21.51 -5.79 27.98
CA ASP A 96 22.42 -4.73 28.40
C ASP A 96 23.58 -4.56 27.40
N GLY A 97 23.70 -3.35 26.84
CA GLY A 97 24.71 -2.99 25.84
C GLY A 97 24.50 -3.55 24.43
N GLU A 98 23.37 -4.22 24.16
CA GLU A 98 23.06 -4.68 22.80
C GLU A 98 22.47 -3.56 21.95
N LYS A 99 22.78 -3.63 20.65
CA LYS A 99 22.51 -2.59 19.66
C LYS A 99 21.80 -3.17 18.43
N VAL A 100 20.81 -2.45 17.93
CA VAL A 100 20.09 -2.71 16.67
C VAL A 100 20.61 -1.75 15.60
N ASP A 101 20.99 -2.30 14.45
CA ASP A 101 21.20 -1.51 13.23
C ASP A 101 19.85 -1.20 12.59
N LEU A 102 19.52 0.09 12.46
CA LEU A 102 18.28 0.59 11.90
C LEU A 102 18.43 1.00 10.42
N SER A 103 19.51 0.57 9.76
CA SER A 103 19.89 0.93 8.40
C SER A 103 20.35 2.39 8.22
N ASN A 104 20.99 2.67 7.08
CA ASN A 104 21.58 3.97 6.74
C ASN A 104 22.50 4.52 7.85
N GLY A 105 23.18 3.65 8.61
CA GLY A 105 24.08 4.03 9.70
C GLY A 105 23.38 4.48 10.99
N TYR A 106 22.04 4.51 11.03
CA TYR A 106 21.31 4.75 12.28
C TYR A 106 21.33 3.50 13.14
N ALA A 107 21.38 3.70 14.44
CA ALA A 107 21.33 2.58 15.36
C ALA A 107 20.81 2.96 16.74
N PHE A 108 20.24 1.96 17.40
CA PHE A 108 19.54 2.07 18.67
C PHE A 108 20.11 1.05 19.66
N GLU A 109 20.46 1.50 20.86
CA GLU A 109 21.14 0.67 21.87
C GLU A 109 20.40 0.72 23.21
N ALA A 110 20.27 -0.44 23.85
CA ALA A 110 19.84 -0.56 25.25
C ALA A 110 21.07 -0.51 26.16
N LYS A 111 21.59 0.70 26.43
CA LYS A 111 22.85 0.90 27.16
C LYS A 111 22.84 0.29 28.55
N GLN A 112 21.74 0.48 29.26
CA GLN A 112 21.59 -0.05 30.60
C GLN A 112 20.14 -0.43 30.90
N ILE A 113 19.93 -1.60 31.50
CA ILE A 113 18.63 -2.02 32.04
C ILE A 113 18.71 -2.00 33.57
N ASN A 114 18.02 -1.06 34.20
CA ASN A 114 17.92 -0.95 35.66
C ASN A 114 16.72 -1.75 36.19
N ILE A 115 17.02 -2.60 37.18
CA ILE A 115 16.06 -3.55 37.75
C ILE A 115 15.17 -2.88 38.80
N ASP A 116 15.74 -2.05 39.66
CA ASP A 116 15.05 -1.59 40.86
C ASP A 116 13.87 -0.67 40.52
N ASN A 117 13.94 -0.01 39.37
CA ASN A 117 12.94 0.92 38.88
C ASN A 117 12.33 0.53 37.52
N GLU A 118 12.72 -0.62 36.96
CA GLU A 118 12.28 -1.11 35.65
C GLU A 118 12.46 -0.07 34.52
N GLU A 119 13.61 0.59 34.52
CA GLU A 119 13.96 1.61 33.53
C GLU A 119 15.04 1.12 32.57
N ILE A 120 14.93 1.52 31.31
CA ILE A 120 15.92 1.25 30.29
C ILE A 120 16.51 2.57 29.80
N TRP A 121 17.84 2.69 29.85
CA TRP A 121 18.56 3.78 29.24
C TRP A 121 18.85 3.44 27.78
N PHE A 122 18.15 4.11 26.87
CA PHE A 122 18.38 3.98 25.44
C PHE A 122 19.30 5.06 24.89
N GLU A 123 20.08 4.73 23.88
CA GLU A 123 20.85 5.68 23.07
C GLU A 123 20.53 5.49 21.59
N PHE A 124 20.39 6.61 20.90
CA PHE A 124 20.22 6.71 19.46
C PHE A 124 21.46 7.36 18.86
N SER A 125 21.99 6.73 17.81
CA SER A 125 23.25 7.13 17.17
C SER A 125 23.16 7.05 15.66
N LYS A 126 24.02 7.80 14.98
CA LYS A 126 24.21 7.76 13.52
C LYS A 126 25.70 7.70 13.21
N ASP A 127 26.10 6.70 12.44
CA ASP A 127 27.49 6.45 12.05
C ASP A 127 28.43 6.38 13.28
N GLY A 128 27.92 5.79 14.37
CA GLY A 128 28.61 5.69 15.65
C GLY A 128 28.71 6.99 16.45
N LYS A 129 28.10 8.09 15.98
CA LYS A 129 28.03 9.37 16.70
C LYS A 129 26.72 9.46 17.48
N TYR A 130 26.84 9.88 18.73
CA TYR A 130 25.71 10.15 19.62
C TYR A 130 24.75 11.19 19.01
N ILE A 131 23.44 10.91 19.06
CA ILE A 131 22.37 11.86 18.73
C ILE A 131 21.59 12.25 19.98
N ALA A 132 21.00 11.27 20.66
CA ALA A 132 20.14 11.48 21.81
C ALA A 132 20.10 10.22 22.68
N ASP A 133 19.81 10.40 23.97
CA ASP A 133 19.49 9.32 24.88
C ASP A 133 18.26 9.66 25.73
N GLN A 134 17.63 8.61 26.27
CA GLN A 134 16.55 8.78 27.23
C GLN A 134 16.43 7.54 28.12
N ILE A 135 16.11 7.78 29.38
CA ILE A 135 15.67 6.74 30.30
C ILE A 135 14.16 6.59 30.15
N VAL A 136 13.71 5.39 29.79
CA VAL A 136 12.29 5.07 29.56
C VAL A 136 11.87 4.03 30.59
N SER A 137 10.76 4.29 31.26
CA SER A 137 10.22 3.36 32.25
C SER A 137 9.34 2.31 31.59
N ALA A 138 9.55 1.04 31.96
CA ALA A 138 8.72 -0.07 31.53
C ALA A 138 7.56 -0.40 32.51
N ASN A 139 7.48 0.30 33.65
CA ASN A 139 6.53 0.01 34.73
C ASN A 139 5.10 0.57 34.51
N ASN A 140 4.93 1.49 33.55
CA ASN A 140 3.69 2.19 33.32
C ASN A 140 3.28 2.05 31.85
N ASP A 141 2.17 1.36 31.63
CA ASP A 141 1.59 1.13 30.30
C ASP A 141 1.31 2.43 29.51
N ALA A 142 1.15 3.57 30.18
CA ALA A 142 0.91 4.85 29.52
C ALA A 142 2.18 5.54 28.99
N ASN A 143 3.39 5.12 29.39
CA ASN A 143 4.63 5.86 29.07
C ASN A 143 5.81 4.95 28.68
N ARG A 144 5.56 4.04 27.75
CA ARG A 144 6.56 3.08 27.23
C ARG A 144 7.17 3.48 25.90
N THR A 145 6.83 4.67 25.40
CA THR A 145 7.33 5.20 24.14
C THR A 145 8.41 6.24 24.38
N TRP A 146 9.56 6.05 23.75
CA TRP A 146 10.53 7.12 23.53
C TRP A 146 10.22 7.80 22.20
N THR A 147 9.98 9.11 22.21
CA THR A 147 9.92 9.93 21.00
C THR A 147 11.14 10.84 20.96
N VAL A 148 12.03 10.62 20.00
CA VAL A 148 13.19 11.50 19.77
C VAL A 148 12.73 12.72 19.00
N THR A 149 12.89 13.87 19.62
CA THR A 149 12.71 15.17 18.96
C THR A 149 14.05 15.89 18.87
N LEU A 150 14.34 16.48 17.72
CA LEU A 150 15.57 17.22 17.47
C LEU A 150 15.29 18.66 17.06
N ASP A 151 16.19 19.54 17.49
CA ASP A 151 16.18 20.94 17.11
C ASP A 151 17.08 21.21 15.90
N ASN A 152 16.79 22.29 15.19
CA ASN A 152 17.50 22.75 13.99
C ASN A 152 17.52 21.74 12.83
N VAL A 153 16.54 20.85 12.71
CA VAL A 153 16.40 19.97 11.54
C VAL A 153 15.79 20.78 10.41
N GLN A 154 16.59 21.09 9.37
CA GLN A 154 16.19 22.01 8.29
C GLN A 154 15.68 23.37 8.82
N GLY A 155 16.20 23.82 9.98
CA GLY A 155 15.79 25.08 10.63
C GLY A 155 14.48 25.01 11.43
N GLU A 156 13.92 23.81 11.63
CA GLU A 156 12.77 23.59 12.52
C GLU A 156 13.21 22.96 13.86
N ASN A 157 12.44 23.25 14.90
CA ASN A 157 12.69 22.75 16.26
C ASN A 157 11.68 21.70 16.68
N SER A 158 12.06 20.86 17.63
CA SER A 158 11.21 19.79 18.17
C SER A 158 10.67 18.84 17.10
N VAL A 159 11.46 18.59 16.05
CA VAL A 159 11.11 17.71 14.93
C VAL A 159 11.17 16.26 15.38
N VAL A 160 10.09 15.50 15.22
CA VAL A 160 10.05 14.07 15.53
C VAL A 160 10.85 13.31 14.49
N VAL A 161 11.90 12.60 14.93
CA VAL A 161 12.79 11.85 14.03
C VAL A 161 12.77 10.35 14.26
N MET A 162 12.47 9.91 15.49
CA MET A 162 12.36 8.50 15.85
C MET A 162 11.30 8.29 16.92
N LYS A 163 10.59 7.16 16.87
CA LYS A 163 9.81 6.62 17.98
C LYS A 163 10.22 5.18 18.26
N VAL A 164 10.26 4.79 19.53
CA VAL A 164 10.52 3.42 19.98
C VAL A 164 9.56 3.06 21.10
N HIS A 165 8.89 1.90 21.02
CA HIS A 165 7.96 1.43 22.05
C HIS A 165 8.47 0.15 22.74
N ILE A 166 8.43 0.13 24.07
CA ILE A 166 8.74 -1.06 24.86
C ILE A 166 7.48 -1.91 25.00
N LYS A 167 7.53 -3.14 24.45
CA LYS A 167 6.50 -4.17 24.62
C LYS A 167 6.51 -4.77 26.01
N ASN A 168 7.69 -5.20 26.46
CA ASN A 168 7.84 -5.91 27.72
C ASN A 168 9.27 -5.77 28.26
N LEU A 169 9.43 -6.00 29.56
CA LEU A 169 10.72 -6.11 30.23
C LEU A 169 10.75 -7.41 31.04
N PHE A 170 11.80 -8.20 30.88
CA PHE A 170 12.06 -9.37 31.72
C PHE A 170 13.35 -9.16 32.48
N VAL A 171 13.25 -9.43 33.78
CA VAL A 171 14.37 -9.40 34.71
C VAL A 171 14.43 -10.72 35.45
N GLY A 172 15.44 -11.52 35.14
CA GLY A 172 15.85 -12.69 35.89
C GLY A 172 17.09 -12.41 36.75
N ALA A 173 17.51 -13.40 37.54
CA ALA A 173 18.69 -13.29 38.40
C ALA A 173 19.99 -13.03 37.61
N GLU A 174 20.08 -13.55 36.39
CA GLU A 174 21.28 -13.47 35.54
C GLU A 174 21.04 -12.76 34.20
N THR A 175 19.78 -12.71 33.74
CA THR A 175 19.44 -12.19 32.41
C THR A 175 18.45 -11.04 32.50
N ARG A 176 18.71 -10.00 31.71
CA ARG A 176 17.87 -8.80 31.58
C ARG A 176 17.59 -8.62 30.10
N VAL A 177 16.32 -8.50 29.75
CA VAL A 177 15.89 -8.48 28.36
C VAL A 177 14.73 -7.50 28.21
N VAL A 178 14.86 -6.55 27.28
CA VAL A 178 13.78 -5.67 26.86
C VAL A 178 13.26 -6.12 25.50
N TRP A 179 11.93 -6.17 25.36
CA TRP A 179 11.25 -6.37 24.08
C TRP A 179 10.73 -5.04 23.57
N ILE A 180 11.03 -4.74 22.32
CA ILE A 180 10.56 -3.58 21.56
C ILE A 180 9.64 -4.08 20.47
N ASP A 181 8.50 -3.44 20.23
CA ASP A 181 7.52 -3.86 19.19
C ASP A 181 6.97 -2.70 18.36
N GLY A 182 7.68 -1.58 18.38
CA GLY A 182 7.41 -0.45 17.51
C GLY A 182 8.68 0.35 17.35
N ILE A 183 9.14 0.48 16.11
CA ILE A 183 10.18 1.45 15.74
C ILE A 183 9.71 2.21 14.50
N TRP A 184 9.73 3.53 14.61
CA TRP A 184 9.51 4.45 13.50
C TRP A 184 10.70 5.39 13.40
N LEU A 185 11.23 5.61 12.18
CA LEU A 185 12.45 6.38 11.95
C LEU A 185 12.41 7.08 10.59
N THR A 186 12.80 8.36 10.56
CA THR A 186 13.01 9.13 9.32
C THR A 186 14.48 9.48 9.14
N ASP A 187 14.89 9.61 7.88
CA ASP A 187 16.23 10.06 7.52
C ASP A 187 16.38 11.58 7.64
N TYR A 188 16.29 12.09 8.87
CA TYR A 188 16.32 13.52 9.12
C TYR A 188 17.64 14.17 8.67
N THR A 189 18.75 13.42 8.66
CA THR A 189 20.06 13.93 8.20
C THR A 189 20.10 14.26 6.72
N ASN A 190 19.27 13.57 5.92
CA ASN A 190 19.12 13.82 4.48
C ASN A 190 17.81 14.54 4.15
N ALA A 191 17.17 15.18 5.14
CA ALA A 191 15.99 15.97 4.90
C ALA A 191 16.28 17.14 3.95
N THR A 192 15.34 17.46 3.07
CA THR A 192 15.47 18.52 2.07
C THR A 192 14.36 19.54 2.23
N THR A 193 14.64 20.80 1.89
CA THR A 193 13.63 21.87 1.85
C THR A 193 13.38 22.26 0.41
N LEU A 194 12.14 22.09 -0.06
CA LEU A 194 11.67 22.56 -1.37
C LEU A 194 11.28 24.04 -1.32
N LYS A 195 11.58 24.75 -2.39
CA LYS A 195 11.26 26.16 -2.64
C LYS A 195 10.50 26.29 -3.95
N VAL A 196 9.64 27.30 -4.03
CA VAL A 196 8.95 27.63 -5.28
C VAL A 196 9.98 27.85 -6.39
N GLY A 197 9.79 27.18 -7.52
CA GLY A 197 10.72 27.09 -8.65
C GLY A 197 11.61 25.84 -8.66
N ASP A 198 11.68 25.07 -7.57
CA ASP A 198 12.44 23.82 -7.53
C ASP A 198 11.81 22.76 -8.45
N LYS A 199 12.65 21.91 -9.04
CA LYS A 199 12.22 20.89 -10.01
C LYS A 199 12.34 19.48 -9.46
N ILE A 200 11.30 18.67 -9.69
CA ILE A 200 11.28 17.23 -9.45
C ILE A 200 10.87 16.56 -10.76
N GLY A 201 11.82 15.91 -11.43
CA GLY A 201 11.60 15.43 -12.80
C GLY A 201 11.23 16.59 -13.75
N GLU A 202 10.08 16.48 -14.41
CA GLU A 202 9.55 17.51 -15.32
C GLU A 202 8.66 18.56 -14.61
N PHE A 203 8.38 18.35 -13.32
CA PHE A 203 7.49 19.18 -12.54
C PHE A 203 8.25 20.30 -11.83
N THR A 204 7.72 21.52 -11.91
CA THR A 204 8.27 22.69 -11.20
C THR A 204 7.34 23.08 -10.07
N LEU A 205 7.85 23.21 -8.85
CA LEU A 205 7.02 23.60 -7.70
C LEU A 205 6.55 25.04 -7.90
N ASP A 206 5.25 25.23 -8.03
CA ASP A 206 4.62 26.54 -8.20
C ASP A 206 4.17 27.13 -6.86
N LYS A 207 3.58 26.30 -6.00
CA LYS A 207 2.97 26.78 -4.76
C LYS A 207 3.12 25.81 -3.62
N ILE A 208 3.35 26.38 -2.43
CA ILE A 208 3.33 25.67 -1.15
C ILE A 208 2.07 26.10 -0.41
N VAL A 209 1.24 25.14 -0.02
CA VAL A 209 0.02 25.37 0.76
C VAL A 209 0.27 24.80 2.16
N SER A 210 0.36 25.66 3.16
CA SER A 210 0.53 25.23 4.55
C SER A 210 -0.73 24.54 5.08
N GLY A 211 -0.54 23.51 5.90
CA GLY A 211 -1.62 22.88 6.64
C GLY A 211 -2.22 23.81 7.70
N VAL A 212 -3.44 23.48 8.12
CA VAL A 212 -4.17 24.18 9.19
C VAL A 212 -4.51 23.26 10.37
N ASN A 213 -4.70 21.96 10.14
CA ASN A 213 -5.01 20.96 11.15
C ASN A 213 -4.85 19.53 10.59
N THR A 214 -5.22 18.52 11.36
CA THR A 214 -5.09 17.10 10.96
C THR A 214 -6.02 16.69 9.80
N SER A 215 -7.06 17.46 9.50
CA SER A 215 -7.95 17.25 8.34
C SER A 215 -7.48 17.99 7.09
N ASN A 216 -6.48 18.87 7.23
CA ASN A 216 -5.83 19.56 6.12
C ASN A 216 -4.38 19.88 6.54
N MET A 217 -3.50 18.94 6.22
CA MET A 217 -2.08 18.99 6.58
C MET A 217 -1.24 19.76 5.55
N GLY A 218 -1.89 20.33 4.53
CA GLY A 218 -1.29 21.15 3.48
C GLY A 218 -0.96 20.35 2.22
N SER A 219 -0.40 21.04 1.22
CA SER A 219 -0.08 20.45 -0.08
C SER A 219 1.01 21.20 -0.84
N LEU A 220 1.60 20.52 -1.83
CA LEU A 220 2.53 21.10 -2.80
C LEU A 220 1.88 21.08 -4.18
N VAL A 221 1.89 22.22 -4.87
CA VAL A 221 1.35 22.35 -6.23
C VAL A 221 2.50 22.51 -7.21
N PHE A 222 2.52 21.65 -8.22
CA PHE A 222 3.51 21.67 -9.27
C PHE A 222 2.89 22.00 -10.63
N GLU A 223 3.61 22.77 -11.44
CA GLU A 223 3.29 23.00 -12.84
C GLU A 223 4.10 22.07 -13.74
N ASN A 224 3.42 21.53 -14.77
CA ASN A 224 4.09 20.85 -15.87
C ASN A 224 4.48 21.87 -16.97
N THR A 225 5.79 22.01 -17.23
CA THR A 225 6.33 23.02 -18.15
C THR A 225 6.47 22.53 -19.60
N THR A 226 6.14 21.27 -19.91
CA THR A 226 6.22 20.71 -21.27
C THR A 226 4.83 20.53 -21.88
N GLY A 227 4.48 21.39 -22.85
CA GLY A 227 3.32 21.24 -23.75
C GLY A 227 3.45 20.10 -24.76
N SER A 228 4.06 18.98 -24.37
CA SER A 228 4.15 17.77 -25.20
C SER A 228 4.14 16.56 -24.29
N SER A 229 3.15 15.70 -24.50
CA SER A 229 3.04 14.39 -23.88
C SER A 229 4.29 13.58 -24.20
N VAL A 230 5.23 13.52 -23.26
CA VAL A 230 6.25 12.48 -23.26
C VAL A 230 5.54 11.20 -22.83
N ALA A 231 5.63 10.17 -23.66
CA ALA A 231 5.25 8.82 -23.28
C ALA A 231 6.16 8.38 -22.13
N CYS A 232 5.70 8.50 -20.90
CA CYS A 232 6.36 7.91 -19.74
C CYS A 232 6.01 6.42 -19.68
N ASN A 233 6.98 5.56 -19.97
CA ASN A 233 7.00 4.21 -19.42
C ASN A 233 7.02 4.34 -17.89
N VAL A 234 5.91 3.99 -17.24
CA VAL A 234 5.79 4.08 -15.78
C VAL A 234 6.46 2.84 -15.17
N VAL A 235 7.62 3.08 -14.55
CA VAL A 235 8.18 2.27 -13.47
C VAL A 235 7.88 3.04 -12.19
N GLY A 236 7.09 2.48 -11.27
CA GLY A 236 6.84 3.13 -9.98
C GLY A 236 5.49 2.77 -9.37
N THR A 237 5.53 2.23 -8.16
CA THR A 237 4.45 1.62 -7.39
C THR A 237 3.64 2.67 -6.60
N ASN A 238 2.40 2.98 -7.00
CA ASN A 238 1.23 3.22 -6.13
C ASN A 238 -0.02 3.59 -6.95
N TYR A 239 -1.18 3.22 -6.43
CA TYR A 239 -2.42 2.95 -7.17
C TYR A 239 -3.36 4.16 -7.29
N LYS A 240 -3.68 4.56 -8.54
CA LYS A 240 -5.03 4.93 -9.00
C LYS A 240 -5.20 4.47 -10.45
N CYS A 241 -6.38 3.92 -10.76
CA CYS A 241 -6.75 3.60 -12.13
C CYS A 241 -7.09 4.90 -12.84
N ASP A 242 -6.15 5.42 -13.62
CA ASP A 242 -6.36 6.67 -14.35
C ASP A 242 -7.20 6.44 -15.61
N SER A 243 -8.22 7.27 -15.75
CA SER A 243 -9.12 7.36 -16.90
C SER A 243 -8.38 8.01 -18.06
N TRP A 244 -8.11 7.27 -19.14
CA TRP A 244 -7.54 7.83 -20.36
C TRP A 244 -8.64 8.11 -21.40
N SER A 245 -8.63 9.32 -21.97
CA SER A 245 -9.42 9.67 -23.16
C SER A 245 -8.64 9.31 -24.42
N ASN A 246 -9.08 8.31 -25.17
CA ASN A 246 -8.49 8.04 -26.49
C ASN A 246 -8.95 9.10 -27.51
N VAL A 247 -8.00 9.94 -27.96
CA VAL A 247 -8.10 10.56 -29.29
C VAL A 247 -7.75 9.47 -30.29
N THR A 248 -8.69 9.22 -31.20
CA THR A 248 -8.59 8.28 -32.31
C THR A 248 -7.24 8.37 -33.02
N ALA A 249 -6.63 7.20 -33.25
CA ALA A 249 -5.51 7.04 -34.16
C ALA A 249 -5.92 7.55 -35.54
N ASP A 250 -5.47 8.75 -35.91
CA ASP A 250 -5.55 9.18 -37.29
C ASP A 250 -4.41 8.52 -38.07
N THR A 251 -4.82 7.82 -39.11
CA THR A 251 -3.94 7.21 -40.07
C THR A 251 -3.65 8.28 -41.12
N ALA A 252 -2.36 8.58 -41.30
CA ALA A 252 -1.74 9.32 -42.41
C ALA A 252 -1.54 10.85 -42.24
N ASN A 253 -0.28 11.25 -42.11
CA ASN A 253 0.28 12.34 -42.91
C ASN A 253 0.74 11.71 -44.24
N THR A 254 0.44 12.23 -45.43
CA THR A 254 0.67 13.61 -45.89
C THR A 254 -0.31 14.01 -47.00
N ALA A 255 -0.93 15.19 -46.90
CA ALA A 255 -0.70 16.32 -47.81
C ALA A 255 -1.77 17.42 -47.60
N ASP A 256 -1.26 18.64 -47.51
CA ASP A 256 -1.90 19.96 -47.49
C ASP A 256 -2.99 20.16 -48.56
N THR A 257 -4.20 20.60 -48.17
CA THR A 257 -4.96 21.64 -48.89
C THR A 257 -6.12 22.20 -48.05
N ALA A 258 -6.24 23.52 -48.05
CA ALA A 258 -7.28 24.31 -47.40
C ALA A 258 -8.72 23.96 -47.84
N SER A 259 -9.68 24.03 -46.90
CA SER A 259 -10.98 24.68 -47.16
C SER A 259 -11.79 24.91 -45.88
N THR A 260 -12.34 26.12 -45.78
CA THR A 260 -13.32 26.59 -44.82
C THR A 260 -14.67 25.89 -44.97
N VAL A 261 -15.21 25.29 -43.90
CA VAL A 261 -16.67 25.12 -43.71
C VAL A 261 -17.00 25.23 -42.22
N ASP A 262 -17.85 26.21 -41.93
CA ASP A 262 -18.63 26.38 -40.70
C ASP A 262 -19.76 25.34 -40.68
N THR A 263 -19.84 24.55 -39.60
CA THR A 263 -21.08 23.88 -39.21
C THR A 263 -21.09 23.56 -37.70
N THR A 264 -21.98 24.24 -37.00
CA THR A 264 -22.58 23.91 -35.71
C THR A 264 -22.66 22.41 -35.40
N ASN A 265 -22.17 22.00 -34.22
CA ASN A 265 -22.63 20.79 -33.53
C ASN A 265 -22.47 20.95 -32.01
N THR A 266 -23.56 21.31 -31.35
CA THR A 266 -23.89 20.85 -29.99
C THR A 266 -24.19 19.35 -30.06
N ALA A 267 -23.25 18.53 -29.62
CA ALA A 267 -23.48 17.14 -29.25
C ALA A 267 -22.52 16.80 -28.10
N ASP A 268 -23.07 16.30 -27.00
CA ASP A 268 -22.35 15.86 -25.81
C ASP A 268 -21.21 14.91 -26.19
N ASN A 269 -19.98 15.41 -26.13
CA ASN A 269 -18.78 14.62 -26.34
C ASN A 269 -18.45 13.88 -25.04
N VAL A 270 -19.28 12.89 -24.68
CA VAL A 270 -18.94 11.94 -23.60
C VAL A 270 -17.89 11.00 -24.16
N SER A 271 -16.63 11.40 -23.96
CA SER A 271 -15.43 10.67 -24.33
C SER A 271 -15.51 9.19 -23.93
N ASN A 272 -15.12 8.29 -24.84
CA ASN A 272 -14.85 6.88 -24.54
C ASN A 272 -13.68 6.78 -23.55
N ILE A 273 -13.98 6.81 -22.24
CA ILE A 273 -12.98 6.65 -21.19
C ILE A 273 -12.53 5.19 -21.14
N THR A 274 -11.25 4.95 -21.43
CA THR A 274 -10.58 3.67 -21.24
C THR A 274 -9.78 3.74 -19.94
N ASN A 275 -10.12 2.89 -18.98
CA ASN A 275 -9.46 2.75 -17.69
C ASN A 275 -8.38 1.68 -17.75
N ILE A 276 -7.14 2.03 -17.41
CA ILE A 276 -6.01 1.10 -17.46
C ILE A 276 -5.65 0.69 -16.02
N CYS A 277 -5.64 -0.62 -15.78
CA CYS A 277 -5.22 -1.24 -14.52
C CYS A 277 -3.86 -1.89 -14.75
N ASN A 278 -2.80 -1.32 -14.17
CA ASN A 278 -1.45 -1.83 -14.33
C ASN A 278 -1.13 -2.90 -13.26
N VAL A 279 -0.35 -3.91 -13.66
CA VAL A 279 0.27 -4.82 -12.70
C VAL A 279 1.52 -4.14 -12.14
N VAL A 280 1.65 -4.16 -10.82
CA VAL A 280 2.80 -3.59 -10.12
C VAL A 280 3.47 -4.65 -9.26
N SER A 281 4.76 -4.45 -9.02
CA SER A 281 5.54 -5.28 -8.11
C SER A 281 5.28 -4.84 -6.67
N THR A 282 5.10 -5.78 -5.74
CA THR A 282 4.87 -5.52 -4.32
C THR A 282 5.85 -6.36 -3.51
N ASP A 283 6.56 -5.73 -2.57
CA ASP A 283 7.46 -6.43 -1.67
C ASP A 283 6.69 -7.39 -0.76
N TYR A 284 7.25 -8.57 -0.50
CA TYR A 284 6.71 -9.43 0.56
C TYR A 284 6.90 -8.75 1.92
N LYS A 285 5.94 -8.89 2.84
CA LYS A 285 6.06 -8.19 4.13
C LYS A 285 7.24 -8.65 4.99
N TRP A 286 7.68 -9.90 4.86
CA TRP A 286 8.85 -10.39 5.62
C TRP A 286 10.20 -10.03 4.99
N VAL A 287 10.24 -9.65 3.71
CA VAL A 287 11.50 -9.34 3.02
C VAL A 287 11.30 -8.39 1.85
N SER A 288 12.11 -7.33 1.78
CA SER A 288 11.97 -6.24 0.80
C SER A 288 12.74 -6.44 -0.51
N ASN A 289 13.55 -7.50 -0.64
CA ASN A 289 14.31 -7.78 -1.87
C ASN A 289 13.62 -8.81 -2.78
N GLU A 290 12.52 -9.40 -2.33
CA GLU A 290 11.67 -10.27 -3.13
C GLU A 290 10.29 -9.62 -3.29
N GLN A 291 9.67 -9.83 -4.46
CA GLN A 291 8.41 -9.18 -4.80
C GLN A 291 7.40 -10.15 -5.42
N TYR A 292 6.12 -9.79 -5.37
CA TYR A 292 5.01 -10.47 -6.03
C TYR A 292 4.11 -9.47 -6.79
N PRO A 293 3.44 -9.88 -7.87
CA PRO A 293 2.61 -8.99 -8.68
C PRO A 293 1.26 -8.71 -8.01
N VAL A 294 0.80 -7.47 -8.13
CA VAL A 294 -0.53 -7.04 -7.69
C VAL A 294 -1.17 -6.19 -8.77
N ILE A 295 -2.47 -6.40 -9.01
CA ILE A 295 -3.30 -5.54 -9.84
C ILE A 295 -4.51 -5.06 -9.02
N ASP A 296 -4.80 -3.77 -9.11
CA ASP A 296 -6.01 -3.18 -8.54
C ASP A 296 -7.06 -3.07 -9.64
N LEU A 297 -8.20 -3.70 -9.44
CA LEU A 297 -9.37 -3.60 -10.29
C LEU A 297 -10.45 -2.80 -9.56
N PHE A 298 -10.40 -1.48 -9.71
CA PHE A 298 -11.42 -0.55 -9.23
C PHE A 298 -11.63 -0.59 -7.69
N GLY A 299 -10.54 -0.73 -6.94
CA GLY A 299 -10.50 -0.78 -5.48
C GLY A 299 -10.30 -2.20 -4.92
N ASP A 300 -10.52 -3.24 -5.72
CA ASP A 300 -10.30 -4.63 -5.33
C ASP A 300 -8.93 -5.12 -5.82
N LYS A 301 -8.09 -5.60 -4.89
CA LYS A 301 -6.75 -6.09 -5.20
C LYS A 301 -6.74 -7.58 -5.52
N TYR A 302 -5.99 -7.92 -6.57
CA TYR A 302 -5.78 -9.28 -7.04
C TYR A 302 -4.31 -9.56 -7.28
N ILE A 303 -3.96 -10.84 -7.22
CA ILE A 303 -2.65 -11.39 -7.54
C ILE A 303 -2.74 -12.05 -8.91
N PRO A 304 -2.15 -11.47 -9.96
CA PRO A 304 -1.92 -12.17 -11.21
C PRO A 304 -1.08 -13.44 -10.98
N LEU A 305 -1.46 -14.56 -11.59
CA LEU A 305 -0.70 -15.80 -11.42
C LEU A 305 0.71 -15.65 -12.01
N PHE A 306 1.72 -16.10 -11.27
CA PHE A 306 3.13 -15.96 -11.66
C PHE A 306 3.93 -17.21 -11.29
N THR A 307 5.07 -17.37 -11.95
CA THR A 307 5.95 -18.54 -11.78
C THR A 307 7.17 -18.25 -10.91
N ALA A 308 7.71 -19.28 -10.25
CA ALA A 308 8.80 -19.17 -9.28
C ALA A 308 10.20 -18.90 -9.89
N ASN A 309 10.34 -18.75 -11.21
CA ASN A 309 11.63 -18.78 -11.92
C ASN A 309 12.52 -17.52 -11.70
N GLY A 310 12.45 -16.89 -10.53
CA GLY A 310 13.35 -15.80 -10.10
C GLY A 310 13.17 -14.47 -10.84
N ASN A 311 12.19 -14.36 -11.74
CA ASN A 311 11.86 -13.12 -12.43
C ASN A 311 10.35 -12.91 -12.40
N ILE A 312 9.93 -11.85 -11.72
CA ILE A 312 8.54 -11.41 -11.66
C ILE A 312 7.97 -11.07 -13.05
N GLY A 313 8.77 -11.01 -14.13
CA GLY A 313 8.26 -10.75 -15.49
C GLY A 313 7.37 -11.87 -16.06
N ASN A 314 7.39 -13.10 -15.53
CA ASN A 314 6.58 -14.22 -16.03
C ASN A 314 5.22 -14.28 -15.34
N ILE A 315 4.31 -13.39 -15.76
CA ILE A 315 2.97 -13.21 -15.18
C ILE A 315 1.88 -13.48 -16.20
N HIS A 316 0.82 -14.15 -15.76
CA HIS A 316 -0.45 -14.26 -16.47
C HIS A 316 -1.41 -13.16 -16.00
N VAL A 317 -1.28 -11.97 -16.61
CA VAL A 317 -1.94 -10.71 -16.19
C VAL A 317 -3.46 -10.85 -16.03
N ASN A 318 -4.11 -11.69 -16.83
CA ASN A 318 -5.55 -11.89 -16.82
C ASN A 318 -6.02 -13.09 -15.98
N LYS A 319 -5.11 -13.81 -15.31
CA LYS A 319 -5.44 -14.93 -14.42
C LYS A 319 -5.20 -14.46 -12.99
N LEU A 320 -6.28 -14.27 -12.24
CA LEU A 320 -6.28 -13.49 -11.00
C LEU A 320 -6.73 -14.34 -9.83
N ALA A 321 -6.01 -14.27 -8.72
CA ALA A 321 -6.39 -14.83 -7.42
C ALA A 321 -6.48 -13.73 -6.36
N LYS A 322 -7.18 -13.97 -5.25
CA LYS A 322 -7.17 -13.05 -4.11
C LYS A 322 -6.00 -13.35 -3.18
N LEU A 323 -5.37 -12.31 -2.64
CA LEU A 323 -4.42 -12.47 -1.55
C LEU A 323 -5.17 -12.90 -0.28
N ILE A 324 -4.71 -13.97 0.38
CA ILE A 324 -5.24 -14.41 1.67
C ILE A 324 -4.38 -13.84 2.79
N LEU A 325 -3.07 -14.02 2.67
CA LEU A 325 -2.11 -13.66 3.69
C LEU A 325 -0.86 -13.09 3.06
N ASP A 326 -0.36 -12.03 3.66
CA ASP A 326 0.99 -11.50 3.48
C ASP A 326 1.34 -10.80 4.79
N ASN A 327 2.17 -11.44 5.61
CA ASN A 327 2.59 -10.93 6.91
C ASN A 327 4.00 -11.36 7.28
N ASN A 328 4.53 -10.66 8.27
CA ASN A 328 5.79 -10.92 8.94
C ASN A 328 5.58 -11.22 10.44
N ASP A 329 4.36 -11.63 10.81
CA ASP A 329 4.03 -12.00 12.19
C ASP A 329 4.83 -13.25 12.58
N THR A 330 5.25 -13.34 13.84
CA THR A 330 5.94 -14.53 14.33
C THR A 330 4.96 -15.62 14.75
N TYR A 331 5.03 -16.76 14.09
CA TYR A 331 4.32 -17.99 14.45
C TYR A 331 5.28 -19.02 15.04
N THR A 332 4.81 -19.76 16.03
CA THR A 332 5.51 -20.90 16.62
C THR A 332 4.74 -22.18 16.33
N LEU A 333 5.44 -23.22 15.86
CA LEU A 333 4.88 -24.56 15.76
C LEU A 333 5.78 -25.58 16.47
N LYS A 334 5.16 -26.48 17.22
CA LYS A 334 5.79 -27.71 17.72
C LYS A 334 5.58 -28.87 16.74
N ASP A 335 6.26 -29.97 17.04
CA ASP A 335 6.11 -31.24 16.34
C ASP A 335 4.63 -31.68 16.29
N GLY A 336 4.10 -31.84 15.09
CA GLY A 336 2.70 -32.22 14.83
C GLY A 336 1.67 -31.09 15.02
N GLU A 337 2.09 -29.85 15.33
CA GLU A 337 1.16 -28.74 15.44
C GLU A 337 0.80 -28.15 14.07
N LYS A 338 -0.43 -27.62 13.99
CA LYS A 338 -1.03 -27.08 12.79
C LYS A 338 -1.43 -25.62 12.99
N LEU A 339 -1.01 -24.77 12.06
CA LEU A 339 -1.39 -23.37 11.95
C LEU A 339 -2.52 -23.20 10.93
N ASP A 340 -3.62 -22.59 11.35
CA ASP A 340 -4.71 -22.17 10.46
C ASP A 340 -4.32 -20.88 9.72
N LEU A 341 -4.35 -20.91 8.39
CA LEU A 341 -4.01 -19.78 7.51
C LEU A 341 -5.25 -19.11 6.92
N SER A 342 -6.44 -19.38 7.48
CA SER A 342 -7.74 -18.91 7.00
C SER A 342 -8.21 -19.56 5.69
N ASN A 343 -9.51 -19.41 5.40
CA ASN A 343 -10.18 -20.00 4.24
C ASN A 343 -9.94 -21.52 4.10
N GLY A 344 -9.71 -22.25 5.20
CA GLY A 344 -9.46 -23.69 5.20
C GLY A 344 -8.04 -24.10 4.79
N TYR A 345 -7.15 -23.14 4.51
CA TYR A 345 -5.72 -23.42 4.32
C TYR A 345 -5.03 -23.62 5.66
N ALA A 346 -4.06 -24.51 5.71
CA ALA A 346 -3.29 -24.74 6.93
C ALA A 346 -1.90 -25.31 6.67
N LEU A 347 -0.98 -24.96 7.56
CA LEU A 347 0.42 -25.38 7.58
C LEU A 347 0.68 -26.24 8.81
N GLU A 348 1.28 -27.42 8.64
CA GLU A 348 1.60 -28.33 9.73
C GLU A 348 3.10 -28.60 9.78
N ALA A 349 3.71 -28.50 10.96
CA ALA A 349 5.09 -28.92 11.20
C ALA A 349 5.10 -30.41 11.57
N LYS A 350 5.02 -31.29 10.57
CA LYS A 350 4.89 -32.75 10.77
C LYS A 350 6.01 -33.34 11.58
N GLN A 351 7.24 -32.88 11.34
CA GLN A 351 8.40 -33.34 12.06
C GLN A 351 9.47 -32.26 12.18
N ILE A 352 10.06 -32.11 13.37
CA ILE A 352 11.21 -31.24 13.62
C ILE A 352 12.43 -32.10 14.00
N ASN A 353 13.44 -32.09 13.13
CA ASN A 353 14.74 -32.73 13.35
C ASN A 353 15.79 -31.69 13.76
N ILE A 354 16.28 -31.80 15.00
CA ILE A 354 17.27 -30.87 15.54
C ILE A 354 18.67 -31.20 15.04
N ASP A 355 19.02 -32.47 14.96
CA ASP A 355 20.39 -32.89 14.65
C ASP A 355 20.82 -32.43 13.26
N ASN A 356 19.85 -32.34 12.35
CA ASN A 356 20.05 -31.86 10.99
C ASN A 356 19.53 -30.43 10.75
N GLU A 357 18.91 -29.82 11.75
CA GLU A 357 18.20 -28.52 11.63
C GLU A 357 17.21 -28.51 10.44
N GLU A 358 16.35 -29.52 10.39
CA GLU A 358 15.38 -29.74 9.31
C GLU A 358 13.95 -29.77 9.85
N ILE A 359 13.03 -29.12 9.15
CA ILE A 359 11.59 -29.18 9.44
C ILE A 359 10.85 -29.78 8.24
N TRP A 360 10.05 -30.80 8.49
CA TRP A 360 9.11 -31.33 7.50
C TRP A 360 7.76 -30.61 7.64
N PHE A 361 7.45 -29.76 6.68
CA PHE A 361 6.15 -29.08 6.61
C PHE A 361 5.19 -29.78 5.66
N GLU A 362 3.89 -29.70 5.98
CA GLU A 362 2.79 -30.06 5.08
C GLU A 362 1.81 -28.89 4.94
N PHE A 363 1.43 -28.60 3.71
CA PHE A 363 0.43 -27.61 3.34
C PHE A 363 -0.84 -28.32 2.90
N SER A 364 -1.97 -27.91 3.45
CA SER A 364 -3.27 -28.54 3.24
C SER A 364 -4.39 -27.51 3.03
N LYS A 365 -5.45 -27.93 2.35
CA LYS A 365 -6.71 -27.17 2.19
C LYS A 365 -7.89 -28.05 2.52
N ASP A 366 -8.72 -27.60 3.45
CA ASP A 366 -9.90 -28.32 3.94
C ASP A 366 -9.55 -29.75 4.40
N GLY A 367 -8.38 -29.89 5.03
CA GLY A 367 -7.83 -31.17 5.49
C GLY A 367 -7.29 -32.08 4.38
N LYS A 368 -7.29 -31.65 3.11
CA LYS A 368 -6.70 -32.40 2.00
C LYS A 368 -5.27 -31.93 1.76
N TYR A 369 -4.38 -32.90 1.57
CA TYR A 369 -2.99 -32.70 1.21
C TYR A 369 -2.84 -31.89 -0.09
N ILE A 370 -1.94 -30.90 -0.09
CA ILE A 370 -1.53 -30.15 -1.29
C ILE A 370 -0.06 -30.45 -1.62
N ALA A 371 0.84 -30.17 -0.67
CA ALA A 371 2.28 -30.30 -0.85
C ALA A 371 2.99 -30.47 0.50
N ASP A 372 4.16 -31.08 0.50
CA ASP A 372 5.06 -31.13 1.64
C ASP A 372 6.51 -30.85 1.22
N GLN A 373 7.33 -30.42 2.18
CA GLN A 373 8.76 -30.21 1.95
C GLN A 373 9.54 -30.31 3.26
N ILE A 374 10.74 -30.88 3.16
CA ILE A 374 11.76 -30.77 4.20
C ILE A 374 12.57 -29.51 3.93
N VAL A 375 12.58 -28.59 4.88
CA VAL A 375 13.30 -27.32 4.82
C VAL A 375 14.44 -27.37 5.82
N SER A 376 15.66 -27.07 5.37
CA SER A 376 16.84 -27.00 6.23
C SER A 376 17.12 -25.55 6.61
N VAL A 377 17.40 -25.29 7.88
CA VAL A 377 17.69 -23.93 8.40
C VAL A 377 19.16 -23.71 8.75
N ASN A 378 20.02 -24.67 8.41
CA ASN A 378 21.46 -24.67 8.70
C ASN A 378 22.27 -23.58 7.95
N THR A 379 21.66 -22.94 6.96
CA THR A 379 22.25 -21.87 6.16
C THR A 379 21.22 -20.77 5.95
N ASP A 380 21.67 -19.52 5.81
CA ASP A 380 20.78 -18.37 5.66
C ASP A 380 20.09 -18.32 4.28
N ASP A 381 20.66 -19.00 3.27
CA ASP A 381 20.20 -18.91 1.86
C ASP A 381 19.02 -19.85 1.52
N ASN A 382 18.54 -20.70 2.43
CA ASN A 382 17.56 -21.75 2.11
C ASN A 382 16.41 -21.90 3.11
N ARG A 383 16.05 -20.80 3.81
CA ARG A 383 15.02 -20.81 4.84
C ARG A 383 13.60 -20.53 4.34
N THR A 384 13.39 -20.49 3.03
CA THR A 384 12.07 -20.23 2.44
C THR A 384 11.55 -21.46 1.73
N TRP A 385 10.40 -21.97 2.17
CA TRP A 385 9.62 -22.91 1.40
C TRP A 385 8.72 -22.17 0.41
N THR A 386 8.90 -22.40 -0.88
CA THR A 386 7.97 -21.91 -1.93
C THR A 386 7.16 -23.09 -2.48
N VAL A 387 5.83 -23.03 -2.36
CA VAL A 387 4.93 -24.01 -2.96
C VAL A 387 4.52 -23.54 -4.35
N THR A 388 4.84 -24.35 -5.35
CA THR A 388 4.39 -24.18 -6.72
C THR A 388 3.44 -25.29 -7.13
N LEU A 389 2.35 -24.96 -7.81
CA LEU A 389 1.37 -25.93 -8.30
C LEU A 389 1.21 -25.87 -9.82
N ASP A 390 0.94 -27.05 -10.39
CA ASP A 390 0.59 -27.21 -11.80
C ASP A 390 -0.92 -27.17 -12.03
N ASN A 391 -1.29 -26.86 -13.27
CA ASN A 391 -2.68 -26.78 -13.73
C ASN A 391 -3.55 -25.76 -12.98
N VAL A 392 -2.97 -24.72 -12.38
CA VAL A 392 -3.73 -23.61 -11.78
C VAL A 392 -4.23 -22.71 -12.90
N GLN A 393 -5.54 -22.71 -13.17
CA GLN A 393 -6.14 -22.04 -14.34
C GLN A 393 -5.46 -22.42 -15.67
N GLY A 394 -4.96 -23.66 -15.78
CA GLY A 394 -4.26 -24.16 -16.96
C GLY A 394 -2.81 -23.70 -17.11
N GLU A 395 -2.21 -23.10 -16.07
CA GLU A 395 -0.78 -22.76 -16.03
C GLU A 395 -0.03 -23.65 -15.05
N ASN A 396 1.27 -23.81 -15.28
CA ASN A 396 2.17 -24.65 -14.50
C ASN A 396 3.16 -23.84 -13.68
N ASN A 397 3.73 -24.46 -12.65
CA ASN A 397 4.71 -23.84 -11.74
C ASN A 397 4.22 -22.53 -11.10
N ILE A 398 2.93 -22.43 -10.81
CA ILE A 398 2.33 -21.23 -10.22
C ILE A 398 2.65 -21.16 -8.74
N VAL A 399 3.24 -20.06 -8.28
CA VAL A 399 3.52 -19.82 -6.85
C VAL A 399 2.20 -19.61 -6.11
N VAL A 400 1.93 -20.43 -5.10
CA VAL A 400 0.68 -20.35 -4.32
C VAL A 400 0.90 -20.05 -2.84
N MET A 401 2.06 -20.41 -2.30
CA MET A 401 2.42 -20.13 -0.91
C MET A 401 3.93 -19.93 -0.79
N LYS A 402 4.35 -19.05 0.12
CA LYS A 402 5.70 -18.97 0.65
C LYS A 402 5.68 -18.98 2.17
N VAL A 403 6.62 -19.69 2.79
CA VAL A 403 6.83 -19.74 4.23
C VAL A 403 8.31 -19.51 4.51
N HIS A 404 8.64 -18.44 5.21
CA HIS A 404 10.00 -18.13 5.65
C HIS A 404 10.19 -18.55 7.11
N ILE A 405 11.25 -19.32 7.34
CA ILE A 405 11.60 -19.81 8.67
C ILE A 405 12.67 -18.88 9.27
N LYS A 406 12.34 -18.26 10.38
CA LYS A 406 13.27 -17.40 11.12
C LYS A 406 14.41 -18.21 11.70
N ASN A 407 14.06 -19.18 12.54
CA ASN A 407 14.99 -19.94 13.36
C ASN A 407 14.29 -21.16 14.00
N LEU A 408 15.08 -22.06 14.59
CA LEU A 408 14.63 -23.24 15.31
C LEU A 408 15.08 -23.12 16.78
N PHE A 409 14.16 -23.36 17.71
CA PHE A 409 14.44 -23.38 19.15
C PHE A 409 14.36 -24.80 19.71
N VAL A 410 15.34 -25.11 20.55
CA VAL A 410 15.44 -26.38 21.25
C VAL A 410 15.43 -26.13 22.75
N GLY A 411 14.31 -26.48 23.38
CA GLY A 411 14.24 -26.60 24.83
C GLY A 411 14.61 -28.00 25.29
N THR A 412 14.60 -28.22 26.61
CA THR A 412 14.81 -29.56 27.20
C THR A 412 13.68 -30.55 26.93
N VAL A 413 12.53 -30.07 26.44
CA VAL A 413 11.30 -30.86 26.23
C VAL A 413 10.67 -30.55 24.86
N ASP A 414 10.61 -29.28 24.48
CA ASP A 414 9.94 -28.84 23.25
C ASP A 414 10.93 -28.51 22.12
N LYS A 415 10.57 -28.91 20.90
CA LYS A 415 11.17 -28.45 19.66
C LYS A 415 10.20 -27.47 19.01
N ILE A 416 10.67 -26.26 18.70
CA ILE A 416 9.80 -25.19 18.21
C ILE A 416 10.43 -24.60 16.95
N VAL A 417 9.64 -24.45 15.89
CA VAL A 417 10.02 -23.66 14.72
C VAL A 417 9.40 -22.27 14.81
N TRP A 418 10.21 -21.23 14.54
CA TRP A 418 9.75 -19.85 14.41
C TRP A 418 9.62 -19.49 12.93
N ILE A 419 8.42 -19.10 12.53
CA ILE A 419 8.08 -18.63 11.19
C ILE A 419 7.82 -17.13 11.31
N ASP A 420 8.43 -16.31 10.46
CA ASP A 420 8.26 -14.85 10.46
C ASP A 420 7.94 -14.29 9.06
N GLY A 421 7.51 -15.16 8.14
CA GLY A 421 6.98 -14.74 6.85
C GLY A 421 6.04 -15.78 6.28
N ILE A 422 4.79 -15.38 6.00
CA ILE A 422 3.85 -16.22 5.26
C ILE A 422 3.17 -15.37 4.19
N TRP A 423 3.22 -15.85 2.95
CA TRP A 423 2.42 -15.33 1.85
C TRP A 423 1.61 -16.45 1.23
N LEU A 424 0.33 -16.17 0.99
CA LEU A 424 -0.65 -17.14 0.52
C LEU A 424 -1.67 -16.46 -0.38
N THR A 425 -1.89 -17.03 -1.57
CA THR A 425 -2.94 -16.62 -2.49
C THR A 425 -4.02 -17.70 -2.62
N ASP A 426 -5.27 -17.28 -2.81
CA ASP A 426 -6.42 -18.17 -3.00
C ASP A 426 -6.44 -18.75 -4.42
N TYR A 427 -5.47 -19.59 -4.72
CA TYR A 427 -5.33 -20.21 -6.05
C TYR A 427 -6.53 -21.07 -6.42
N THR A 428 -7.28 -21.59 -5.43
CA THR A 428 -8.47 -22.43 -5.67
C THR A 428 -9.64 -21.65 -6.25
N ASN A 429 -9.73 -20.35 -5.93
CA ASN A 429 -10.72 -19.43 -6.47
C ASN A 429 -10.14 -18.50 -7.55
N ALA A 430 -8.98 -18.85 -8.12
CA ALA A 430 -8.41 -18.10 -9.22
C ALA A 430 -9.36 -18.07 -10.43
N THR A 431 -9.42 -16.94 -11.12
CA THR A 431 -10.33 -16.71 -12.25
C THR A 431 -9.57 -16.15 -13.45
N THR A 432 -9.96 -16.55 -14.66
CA THR A 432 -9.39 -16.02 -15.90
C THR A 432 -10.34 -15.00 -16.51
N LEU A 433 -9.89 -13.75 -16.67
CA LEU A 433 -10.60 -12.72 -17.43
C LEU A 433 -10.34 -12.85 -18.94
N LYS A 434 -11.39 -12.62 -19.72
CA LYS A 434 -11.41 -12.62 -21.19
C LYS A 434 -11.92 -11.27 -21.70
N ILE A 435 -11.52 -10.90 -22.90
CA ILE A 435 -12.04 -9.69 -23.56
C ILE A 435 -13.58 -9.78 -23.64
N GLY A 436 -14.25 -8.73 -23.19
CA GLY A 436 -15.71 -8.67 -23.06
C GLY A 436 -16.23 -9.01 -21.65
N ASP A 437 -15.41 -9.55 -20.75
CA ASP A 437 -15.82 -9.81 -19.37
C ASP A 437 -16.04 -8.51 -18.60
N LYS A 438 -17.00 -8.53 -17.66
CA LYS A 438 -17.38 -7.36 -16.87
C LYS A 438 -16.84 -7.44 -15.44
N VAL A 439 -16.29 -6.32 -14.97
CA VAL A 439 -15.92 -6.07 -13.57
C VAL A 439 -16.63 -4.79 -13.14
N GLY A 440 -17.68 -4.93 -12.32
CA GLY A 440 -18.57 -3.81 -12.01
C GLY A 440 -19.23 -3.23 -13.28
N GLU A 441 -19.11 -1.92 -13.48
CA GLU A 441 -19.61 -1.21 -14.68
C GLU A 441 -18.64 -1.28 -15.88
N PHE A 442 -17.48 -1.90 -15.71
CA PHE A 442 -16.39 -1.86 -16.68
C PHE A 442 -16.29 -3.17 -17.47
N THR A 443 -16.10 -3.07 -18.77
CA THR A 443 -15.93 -4.21 -19.69
C THR A 443 -14.47 -4.28 -20.14
N LEU A 444 -13.83 -5.44 -20.03
CA LEU A 444 -12.43 -5.64 -20.44
C LEU A 444 -12.31 -5.55 -21.97
N GLU A 445 -11.49 -4.63 -22.46
CA GLU A 445 -11.28 -4.43 -23.91
C GLU A 445 -9.91 -4.92 -24.38
N LYS A 446 -8.89 -4.86 -23.52
CA LYS A 446 -7.53 -5.22 -23.90
C LYS A 446 -6.77 -5.87 -22.75
N ILE A 447 -6.00 -6.89 -23.09
CA ILE A 447 -5.00 -7.52 -22.21
C ILE A 447 -3.63 -7.18 -22.80
N VAL A 448 -2.75 -6.62 -21.98
CA VAL A 448 -1.36 -6.32 -22.33
C VAL A 448 -0.46 -7.19 -21.46
N SER A 449 0.20 -8.16 -22.06
CA SER A 449 1.18 -9.00 -21.34
C SER A 449 2.40 -8.18 -20.94
N GLY A 450 2.98 -8.52 -19.79
CA GLY A 450 4.29 -8.00 -19.40
C GLY A 450 5.41 -8.48 -20.32
N THR A 451 6.51 -7.76 -20.32
CA THR A 451 7.73 -8.10 -21.09
C THR A 451 8.93 -8.38 -20.21
N ASN A 452 8.99 -7.82 -19.00
CA ASN A 452 10.07 -8.00 -18.02
C ASN A 452 9.66 -7.40 -16.65
N SER A 453 10.56 -7.39 -15.67
CA SER A 453 10.32 -6.83 -14.34
C SER A 453 9.99 -5.33 -14.31
N SER A 454 10.35 -4.56 -15.35
CA SER A 454 9.98 -3.14 -15.48
C SER A 454 8.65 -2.90 -16.19
N ASN A 455 8.05 -3.95 -16.79
CA ASN A 455 6.74 -3.91 -17.39
C ASN A 455 6.04 -5.27 -17.18
N LEU A 456 5.23 -5.33 -16.12
CA LEU A 456 4.50 -6.53 -15.71
C LEU A 456 3.16 -6.72 -16.46
N GLY A 457 2.80 -5.77 -17.33
CA GLY A 457 1.58 -5.79 -18.12
C GLY A 457 0.41 -5.04 -17.48
N SER A 458 -0.73 -5.02 -18.18
CA SER A 458 -1.92 -4.28 -17.78
C SER A 458 -3.22 -4.81 -18.39
N LEU A 459 -4.34 -4.41 -17.80
CA LEU A 459 -5.70 -4.66 -18.30
C LEU A 459 -6.39 -3.33 -18.59
N ALA A 460 -6.96 -3.17 -19.79
CA ALA A 460 -7.69 -1.96 -20.16
C ALA A 460 -9.18 -2.24 -20.26
N PHE A 461 -9.98 -1.43 -19.57
CA PHE A 461 -11.43 -1.57 -19.50
C PHE A 461 -12.12 -0.33 -20.04
N LYS A 462 -13.35 -0.50 -20.53
CA LYS A 462 -14.24 0.60 -20.91
C LYS A 462 -15.44 0.65 -20.00
N LYS A 463 -15.86 1.85 -19.61
CA LYS A 463 -17.11 2.04 -18.88
C LYS A 463 -18.30 1.70 -19.79
N THR A 464 -19.13 0.75 -19.36
CA THR A 464 -20.33 0.35 -20.10
C THR A 464 -21.39 1.43 -19.92
N GLN A 465 -21.90 2.04 -21.00
CA GLN A 465 -23.06 2.94 -20.89
C GLN A 465 -24.27 2.14 -20.38
N ALA A 466 -25.00 2.68 -19.40
CA ALA A 466 -26.34 2.23 -19.10
C ALA A 466 -27.20 2.52 -20.34
N VAL A 467 -27.73 1.49 -20.99
CA VAL A 467 -28.74 1.67 -22.04
C VAL A 467 -30.03 2.03 -21.32
N ASP A 468 -30.34 3.33 -21.27
CA ASP A 468 -31.68 3.79 -20.98
C ASP A 468 -32.58 3.46 -22.18
N SER A 469 -33.42 2.44 -22.03
CA SER A 469 -34.81 2.38 -22.53
C SER A 469 -35.39 1.01 -22.21
N SER A 470 -36.58 0.90 -21.61
CA SER A 470 -37.80 1.50 -22.15
C SER A 470 -38.89 1.65 -21.08
N SER A 471 -39.58 2.80 -21.11
CA SER A 471 -40.99 2.87 -20.72
C SER A 471 -41.86 2.30 -21.86
N PRO A 472 -43.01 1.67 -21.56
CA PRO A 472 -43.67 0.75 -22.47
C PRO A 472 -44.54 1.50 -23.49
N THR A 473 -44.34 1.21 -24.79
CA THR A 473 -45.37 1.48 -25.80
C THR A 473 -46.28 0.27 -25.92
N SER A 474 -47.51 0.46 -25.50
CA SER A 474 -48.64 -0.44 -25.73
C SER A 474 -48.99 -0.49 -27.21
N GLU A 475 -48.88 -1.65 -27.85
CA GLU A 475 -49.73 -2.02 -28.98
C GLU A 475 -50.21 -3.45 -28.80
N GLU A 476 -51.54 -3.58 -28.69
CA GLU A 476 -52.29 -4.84 -28.78
C GLU A 476 -52.21 -5.40 -30.21
N GLY A 477 -51.83 -6.68 -30.31
CA GLY A 477 -51.95 -7.47 -31.53
C GLY A 477 -51.98 -8.95 -31.19
N SER A 478 -53.12 -9.59 -31.45
CA SER A 478 -53.49 -10.92 -30.93
C SER A 478 -53.20 -12.07 -31.92
N VAL A 479 -52.77 -13.21 -31.35
CA VAL A 479 -52.84 -14.63 -31.80
C VAL A 479 -51.99 -15.12 -32.98
N VAL A 480 -51.10 -16.10 -32.75
CA VAL A 480 -51.25 -17.56 -33.06
C VAL A 480 -50.01 -18.33 -32.59
N SER A 481 -50.26 -19.41 -31.85
CA SER A 481 -49.33 -20.37 -31.26
C SER A 481 -48.74 -21.38 -32.26
N ILE A 482 -47.43 -21.65 -32.21
CA ILE A 482 -46.85 -22.97 -32.52
C ILE A 482 -45.64 -23.24 -31.60
N ASN A 483 -45.73 -24.31 -30.80
CA ASN A 483 -44.66 -24.84 -29.96
C ASN A 483 -43.52 -25.45 -30.79
N LYS A 484 -42.27 -25.06 -30.53
CA LYS A 484 -41.12 -26.00 -30.50
C LYS A 484 -39.97 -25.36 -29.71
N GLY A 485 -39.54 -26.06 -28.67
CA GLY A 485 -38.71 -25.51 -27.59
C GLY A 485 -37.26 -25.24 -27.95
N ILE A 486 -36.65 -24.39 -27.12
CA ILE A 486 -35.25 -24.37 -26.68
C ILE A 486 -35.26 -23.61 -25.34
N SER A 487 -34.57 -24.16 -24.34
CA SER A 487 -34.43 -23.63 -22.99
C SER A 487 -33.71 -22.27 -22.97
N LEU A 488 -34.37 -21.24 -22.42
CA LEU A 488 -33.77 -19.96 -22.07
C LEU A 488 -33.27 -20.03 -20.62
N SER A 489 -31.98 -19.85 -20.45
CA SER A 489 -31.31 -19.57 -19.17
C SER A 489 -31.78 -18.23 -18.62
N THR A 490 -32.25 -18.23 -17.37
CA THR A 490 -32.62 -17.02 -16.62
C THR A 490 -31.43 -16.12 -16.31
N PRO A 491 -31.56 -14.78 -16.44
CA PRO A 491 -30.56 -13.81 -15.99
C PRO A 491 -30.46 -13.74 -14.47
N TRP A 492 -29.24 -13.45 -14.01
CA TRP A 492 -28.84 -13.38 -12.61
C TRP A 492 -29.42 -12.13 -11.92
N HIS A 493 -30.53 -12.26 -11.21
CA HIS A 493 -30.85 -11.38 -10.07
C HIS A 493 -32.03 -11.90 -9.23
N LEU A 494 -31.93 -13.05 -8.54
CA LEU A 494 -32.87 -13.41 -7.45
C LEU A 494 -32.47 -14.70 -6.71
N ASP A 495 -31.32 -14.71 -6.02
CA ASP A 495 -31.09 -15.68 -4.93
C ASP A 495 -30.54 -15.06 -3.63
N PHE A 496 -30.35 -13.74 -3.59
CA PHE A 496 -29.85 -13.06 -2.38
C PHE A 496 -30.95 -12.66 -1.38
N LEU A 497 -32.24 -12.84 -1.70
CA LEU A 497 -33.36 -12.51 -0.79
C LEU A 497 -34.08 -13.72 -0.16
N LYS A 498 -33.67 -14.97 -0.45
CA LYS A 498 -34.24 -16.16 0.19
C LYS A 498 -33.44 -16.69 1.39
N PHE A 499 -32.33 -16.04 1.76
CA PHE A 499 -31.53 -16.44 2.91
C PHE A 499 -31.83 -15.64 4.20
N ILE A 500 -32.53 -14.50 4.14
CA ILE A 500 -32.74 -13.62 5.31
C ILE A 500 -34.13 -13.76 5.99
N THR A 501 -35.04 -14.59 5.49
CA THR A 501 -36.39 -14.76 6.11
C THR A 501 -36.70 -16.14 6.69
N ASN A 502 -35.69 -16.95 7.03
CA ASN A 502 -35.95 -18.22 7.75
C ASN A 502 -35.03 -18.48 8.96
N LYS A 503 -34.59 -17.41 9.63
CA LYS A 503 -33.94 -17.52 10.94
C LYS A 503 -34.51 -16.56 11.98
N PHE A 504 -35.83 -16.35 11.95
CA PHE A 504 -36.64 -15.91 13.09
C PHE A 504 -38.08 -16.41 12.91
N ARG A 505 -38.29 -17.72 13.17
CA ARG A 505 -39.48 -18.24 13.84
C ARG A 505 -39.19 -19.59 14.46
#